data_AF-A0A842P0C9-F1
#
_entry.id   AF-A0A842P0C9-F1
#
_cell.length_a   1.000
_cell.length_b   1.000
_cell.length_c   1.000
_cell.angle_alpha   90.00
_cell.angle_beta   90.00
_cell.angle_gamma   90.00
#
_symmetry.space_group_name_H-M   'P 1'
#
loop_
_entity.id
_entity.type
_entity.pdbx_description
1 polymer ?
#
loop_
_entity_poly.entity_id
_entity_poly.type
_entity_poly.pdbx_seq_one_letter_code
_entity_poly.pdbx_strand_id
1 'polypeptide(L)'
;MLISFGISYAEESQTIQVEIKYTNGDRVDFNGMKLVVYQDFDKAIFLEKQLESSIEVLTVPANHRYKIEVYANGMYADVAYVQINNTPKEITMNIPLSGGLKFEVFYNDGQSAVEGVRVVIKSKDGTEWRQGNTNALGETIRYWVQSTTNQDDYYIADVFLGDLFLKSHYPIKLIPGLSKNEKIIIDIPKIIEDQIIINLYKDGTTKISNIDETHTITLTNKLDEQSVTANVNFRGEAYFSNLKPGVYLTKIMPNEAGNWPELELEIIGNHNKFNIFKTQSVKLEESSNILLQEIESCNCVAFRFDDVQDYWLNDVQIQTMDVFQKQDLPLTLGIIADSFGNDLKLLEFVKQGIGNNFKIANHGVGNIAFTEFSFEEQDSRIKDSSQRIKNTLNVDSKIFIPPQNRFNEDTKQSLLDNGFTYISSSLLHGDPPPFPLTGEKLYQFPEISTTGTFDPVQNVFLGESHELTLVKTLEGLEKYGFAVITMHPQEFSTIVNGTYQNQLNTNQIFELKTLVEKLQNEKIKIVYLDQINLDSQTERIPIWLKNNAEWWANDQIDDDTFVQGIEYLIQQNIIKIPEQFIEKSSQQIIPVWIKNNAEWWANDQIDDDTFVQGIEYLIKNGIITY
;
A
#
# COMPACT_ATOMS: atom_id res chain seq x y z
N MET A 1 23.61 -16.84 62.44
CA MET A 1 22.93 -16.86 61.13
C MET A 1 21.47 -17.20 61.39
N LEU A 2 20.64 -16.18 61.62
CA LEU A 2 19.20 -16.31 61.84
C LEU A 2 18.53 -15.99 60.51
N ILE A 3 17.97 -17.01 59.86
CA ILE A 3 17.24 -16.88 58.61
C ILE A 3 15.85 -16.35 58.96
N SER A 4 15.59 -15.11 58.59
CA SER A 4 14.27 -14.48 58.65
C SER A 4 13.38 -15.12 57.58
N PHE A 5 12.46 -15.99 57.98
CA PHE A 5 11.34 -16.37 57.14
C PHE A 5 10.36 -15.19 57.10
N GLY A 6 10.34 -14.48 55.97
CA GLY A 6 9.27 -13.55 55.66
C GLY A 6 7.97 -14.35 55.52
N ILE A 7 7.12 -14.30 56.54
CA ILE A 7 5.76 -14.84 56.47
C ILE A 7 4.98 -13.86 55.58
N SER A 8 4.86 -14.20 54.30
CA SER A 8 3.83 -13.63 53.42
C SER A 8 2.48 -14.13 53.94
N TYR A 9 1.79 -13.33 54.74
CA TYR A 9 0.37 -13.57 55.04
C TYR A 9 -0.39 -13.46 53.72
N ALA A 10 -1.02 -14.55 53.28
CA ALA A 10 -2.04 -14.46 52.24
C ALA A 10 -3.18 -13.63 52.81
N GLU A 11 -3.43 -12.45 52.24
CA GLU A 11 -4.58 -11.63 52.62
C GLU A 11 -5.86 -12.43 52.37
N GLU A 12 -6.76 -12.45 53.36
CA GLU A 12 -8.06 -13.10 53.20
C GLU A 12 -8.85 -12.39 52.10
N SER A 13 -9.31 -13.12 51.07
CA SER A 13 -10.14 -12.55 50.01
C SER A 13 -11.60 -12.45 50.45
N GLN A 14 -12.27 -11.39 50.02
CA GLN A 14 -13.70 -11.13 50.19
C GLN A 14 -14.35 -10.81 48.85
N THR A 15 -15.68 -10.81 48.82
CA THR A 15 -16.43 -10.50 47.59
C THR A 15 -17.18 -9.17 47.65
N ILE A 16 -17.20 -8.48 46.52
CA ILE A 16 -18.07 -7.34 46.26
C ILE A 16 -19.03 -7.75 45.15
N GLN A 17 -20.31 -7.84 45.45
CA GLN A 17 -21.35 -7.95 44.43
C GLN A 17 -21.74 -6.55 43.98
N VAL A 18 -21.53 -6.26 42.70
CA VAL A 18 -21.81 -4.98 42.06
C VAL A 18 -23.00 -5.14 41.14
N GLU A 19 -24.14 -4.56 41.50
CA GLU A 19 -25.29 -4.43 40.61
C GLU A 19 -25.21 -3.09 39.89
N ILE A 20 -25.38 -3.09 38.57
CA ILE A 20 -25.39 -1.86 37.77
C ILE A 20 -26.79 -1.62 37.22
N LYS A 21 -27.32 -0.42 37.47
CA LYS A 21 -28.64 0.03 37.05
C LYS A 21 -28.54 1.38 36.36
N TYR A 22 -29.52 1.70 35.53
CA TYR A 22 -29.68 3.08 35.09
C TYR A 22 -30.20 3.95 36.25
N THR A 23 -29.98 5.26 36.18
CA THR A 23 -30.44 6.23 37.20
C THR A 23 -31.96 6.24 37.42
N ASN A 24 -32.75 5.67 36.51
CA ASN A 24 -34.19 5.50 36.67
C ASN A 24 -34.58 4.16 37.34
N GLY A 25 -33.61 3.31 37.69
CA GLY A 25 -33.80 2.01 38.33
C GLY A 25 -33.90 0.83 37.37
N ASP A 26 -33.92 1.07 36.05
CA ASP A 26 -34.00 -0.01 35.05
C ASP A 26 -32.69 -0.80 34.96
N ARG A 27 -32.81 -2.05 34.47
CA ARG A 27 -31.66 -2.92 34.20
C ARG A 27 -30.86 -2.39 33.01
N VAL A 28 -29.53 -2.39 33.14
CA VAL A 28 -28.62 -1.96 32.06
C VAL A 28 -28.44 -3.03 30.99
N ASP A 29 -28.15 -2.59 29.76
CA ASP A 29 -27.52 -3.43 28.75
C ASP A 29 -26.02 -3.42 29.02
N PHE A 30 -25.47 -4.56 29.42
CA PHE A 30 -24.09 -4.68 29.88
C PHE A 30 -23.06 -4.79 28.74
N ASN A 31 -23.51 -4.89 27.48
CA ASN A 31 -22.62 -5.07 26.34
C ASN A 31 -21.71 -3.85 26.11
N GLY A 32 -20.40 -4.08 26.18
CA GLY A 32 -19.39 -3.03 26.04
C GLY A 32 -19.22 -2.19 27.32
N MET A 33 -19.58 -2.75 28.47
CA MET A 33 -19.29 -2.17 29.78
C MET A 33 -18.10 -2.86 30.45
N LYS A 34 -17.33 -2.09 31.21
CA LYS A 34 -16.26 -2.62 32.07
C LYS A 34 -16.22 -1.95 33.43
N LEU A 35 -15.74 -2.68 34.43
CA LEU A 35 -15.34 -2.17 35.73
C LEU A 35 -13.84 -1.98 35.77
N VAL A 36 -13.41 -0.83 36.30
CA VAL A 36 -12.01 -0.55 36.62
C VAL A 36 -11.93 -0.31 38.12
N VAL A 37 -11.16 -1.14 38.81
CA VAL A 37 -11.07 -1.17 40.27
C VAL A 37 -9.69 -0.73 40.71
N TYR A 38 -9.65 0.16 41.71
CA TYR A 38 -8.44 0.65 42.35
C TYR A 38 -8.49 0.33 43.84
N GLN A 39 -7.37 -0.08 44.40
CA GLN A 39 -7.21 -0.39 45.83
C GLN A 39 -6.53 0.78 46.53
N ASP A 40 -7.04 1.16 47.71
CA ASP A 40 -6.53 2.20 48.61
C ASP A 40 -6.27 3.57 47.98
N PHE A 41 -7.03 3.90 46.92
CA PHE A 41 -6.87 5.11 46.11
C PHE A 41 -5.52 5.23 45.40
N ASP A 42 -4.83 4.12 45.19
CA ASP A 42 -3.70 4.06 44.27
C ASP A 42 -4.15 4.49 42.86
N LYS A 43 -3.21 5.00 42.07
CA LYS A 43 -3.38 5.30 40.66
C LYS A 43 -3.25 4.04 39.80
N ALA A 44 -2.63 2.98 40.30
CA ALA A 44 -2.53 1.71 39.60
C ALA A 44 -3.87 0.97 39.59
N ILE A 45 -4.23 0.41 38.42
CA ILE A 45 -5.42 -0.43 38.28
C ILE A 45 -5.16 -1.75 39.01
N PHE A 46 -6.01 -2.09 39.97
CA PHE A 46 -5.99 -3.36 40.68
C PHE A 46 -6.64 -4.47 39.86
N LEU A 47 -7.80 -4.19 39.27
CA LEU A 47 -8.56 -5.13 38.46
C LEU A 47 -9.33 -4.39 37.37
N GLU A 48 -9.25 -4.88 36.14
CA GLU A 48 -10.17 -4.51 35.06
C GLU A 48 -11.02 -5.74 34.69
N LYS A 49 -12.34 -5.56 34.60
CA LYS A 49 -13.28 -6.65 34.30
C LYS A 49 -14.35 -6.21 33.30
N GLN A 50 -14.46 -6.89 32.17
CA GLN A 50 -15.59 -6.74 31.26
C GLN A 50 -16.85 -7.35 31.89
N LEU A 51 -17.99 -6.69 31.74
CA LEU A 51 -19.25 -7.21 32.27
C LEU A 51 -19.76 -8.36 31.40
N GLU A 52 -20.14 -9.44 32.06
CA GLU A 52 -20.88 -10.56 31.46
C GLU A 52 -22.36 -10.53 31.88
N SER A 53 -22.70 -9.75 32.92
CA SER A 53 -24.07 -9.49 33.32
C SER A 53 -24.24 -8.13 34.01
N SER A 54 -25.47 -7.72 34.26
CA SER A 54 -25.79 -6.51 35.04
C SER A 54 -25.45 -6.63 36.54
N ILE A 55 -25.09 -7.84 37.00
CA ILE A 55 -24.63 -8.13 38.36
C ILE A 55 -23.28 -8.85 38.26
N GLU A 56 -22.24 -8.23 38.81
CA GLU A 56 -20.89 -8.80 38.81
C GLU A 56 -20.43 -9.12 40.22
N VAL A 57 -19.64 -10.18 40.36
CA VAL A 57 -18.95 -10.49 41.61
C VAL A 57 -17.45 -10.26 41.41
N LEU A 58 -16.88 -9.41 42.26
CA LEU A 58 -15.46 -9.10 42.32
C LEU A 58 -14.86 -9.79 43.55
N THR A 59 -13.72 -10.45 43.40
CA THR A 59 -12.95 -11.02 44.50
C THR A 59 -11.77 -10.10 44.80
N VAL A 60 -11.71 -9.56 46.02
CA VAL A 60 -10.73 -8.54 46.40
C VAL A 60 -10.18 -8.81 47.81
N PRO A 61 -8.94 -8.40 48.13
CA PRO A 61 -8.39 -8.50 49.49
C PRO A 61 -9.22 -7.79 50.58
N ALA A 62 -9.29 -8.40 51.76
CA ALA A 62 -9.93 -7.85 52.96
C ALA A 62 -9.15 -6.67 53.56
N ASN A 63 -9.84 -5.80 54.30
CA ASN A 63 -9.29 -4.65 55.04
C ASN A 63 -8.75 -3.50 54.16
N HIS A 64 -9.24 -3.39 52.92
CA HIS A 64 -8.88 -2.33 51.98
C HIS A 64 -10.09 -1.50 51.56
N ARG A 65 -9.80 -0.31 51.03
CA ARG A 65 -10.82 0.54 50.40
C ARG A 65 -10.70 0.45 48.90
N TYR A 66 -11.81 0.20 48.22
CA TYR A 66 -11.86 0.11 46.77
C TYR A 66 -12.60 1.29 46.16
N LYS A 67 -12.04 1.85 45.10
CA LYS A 67 -12.73 2.73 44.15
C LYS A 67 -13.07 1.89 42.93
N ILE A 68 -14.34 1.79 42.59
CA ILE A 68 -14.83 1.00 41.46
C ILE A 68 -15.45 1.99 40.49
N GLU A 69 -14.85 2.14 39.31
CA GLU A 69 -15.38 2.93 38.21
C GLU A 69 -16.07 2.01 37.22
N VAL A 70 -17.17 2.47 36.64
CA VAL A 70 -17.82 1.80 35.51
C VAL A 70 -17.69 2.66 34.26
N TYR A 71 -17.25 2.03 33.19
CA TYR A 71 -17.20 2.59 31.86
C TYR A 71 -18.16 1.82 30.96
N ALA A 72 -18.88 2.53 30.11
CA ALA A 72 -19.79 1.96 29.12
C ALA A 72 -19.51 2.60 27.77
N ASN A 73 -19.32 1.78 26.73
CA ASN A 73 -18.95 2.24 25.39
C ASN A 73 -17.76 3.22 25.38
N GLY A 74 -16.76 2.96 26.23
CA GLY A 74 -15.57 3.79 26.36
C GLY A 74 -15.78 5.12 27.10
N MET A 75 -16.99 5.40 27.59
CA MET A 75 -17.31 6.61 28.35
C MET A 75 -17.41 6.32 29.84
N TYR A 76 -16.98 7.27 30.66
CA TYR A 76 -17.16 7.17 32.11
C TYR A 76 -18.65 7.27 32.46
N ALA A 77 -19.12 6.40 33.34
CA ALA A 77 -20.53 6.30 33.68
C ALA A 77 -20.83 6.53 35.17
N ASP A 78 -20.11 5.89 36.10
CA ASP A 78 -20.30 6.09 37.55
C ASP A 78 -19.08 5.63 38.36
N VAL A 79 -19.03 5.98 39.65
CA VAL A 79 -18.01 5.52 40.61
C VAL A 79 -18.60 5.18 41.97
N ALA A 80 -18.17 4.07 42.54
CA ALA A 80 -18.48 3.68 43.91
C ALA A 80 -17.21 3.56 44.75
N TYR A 81 -17.36 3.81 46.07
CA TYR A 81 -16.29 3.60 47.04
C TYR A 81 -16.76 2.61 48.09
N VAL A 82 -16.02 1.51 48.26
CA VAL A 82 -16.40 0.40 49.15
C VAL A 82 -15.28 0.12 50.13
N GLN A 83 -15.58 0.11 51.42
CA GLN A 83 -14.67 -0.41 52.44
C GLN A 83 -14.96 -1.90 52.64
N ILE A 84 -13.95 -2.73 52.41
CA ILE A 84 -14.01 -4.16 52.67
C ILE A 84 -13.23 -4.46 53.93
N ASN A 85 -13.89 -5.10 54.89
CA ASN A 85 -13.28 -5.66 56.10
C ASN A 85 -13.29 -7.19 55.94
N ASN A 86 -13.83 -7.95 56.90
CA ASN A 86 -13.90 -9.41 56.84
C ASN A 86 -15.30 -9.96 56.44
N THR A 87 -16.11 -9.15 55.76
CA THR A 87 -17.46 -9.57 55.31
C THR A 87 -17.72 -9.12 53.88
N PRO A 88 -18.42 -9.93 53.06
CA PRO A 88 -18.86 -9.54 51.73
C PRO A 88 -19.69 -8.26 51.71
N LYS A 89 -19.70 -7.56 50.58
CA LYS A 89 -20.51 -6.36 50.36
C LYS A 89 -21.32 -6.45 49.09
N GLU A 90 -22.51 -5.88 49.13
CA GLU A 90 -23.35 -5.65 47.95
C GLU A 90 -23.45 -4.13 47.74
N ILE A 91 -23.23 -3.69 46.51
CA ILE A 91 -23.39 -2.29 46.11
C ILE A 91 -24.21 -2.18 44.83
N THR A 92 -24.88 -1.05 44.67
CA THR A 92 -25.56 -0.69 43.43
C THR A 92 -24.92 0.58 42.87
N MET A 93 -24.50 0.54 41.61
CA MET A 93 -24.00 1.70 40.85
C MET A 93 -25.08 2.15 39.87
N ASN A 94 -25.33 3.46 39.80
CA ASN A 94 -26.42 4.02 39.01
C ASN A 94 -25.85 4.86 37.87
N ILE A 95 -25.76 4.26 36.69
CA ILE A 95 -25.23 4.93 35.51
C ILE A 95 -26.29 5.81 34.83
N PRO A 96 -25.90 6.93 34.22
CA PRO A 96 -26.80 7.76 33.44
C PRO A 96 -27.50 6.97 32.34
N LEU A 97 -28.73 7.37 32.00
CA LEU A 97 -29.42 6.83 30.83
C LEU A 97 -28.58 7.00 29.56
N SER A 98 -28.60 6.00 28.69
CA SER A 98 -27.97 6.06 27.38
C SER A 98 -28.56 7.19 26.52
N GLY A 99 -27.73 7.80 25.70
CA GLY A 99 -28.13 8.77 24.69
C GLY A 99 -28.45 8.06 23.38
N GLY A 100 -29.52 8.50 22.70
CA GLY A 100 -29.91 7.93 21.41
C GLY A 100 -29.26 8.69 20.26
N LEU A 101 -28.38 8.07 19.48
CA LEU A 101 -27.65 8.70 18.39
C LEU A 101 -28.10 8.16 17.03
N LYS A 102 -28.52 9.04 16.12
CA LYS A 102 -28.83 8.72 14.72
C LYS A 102 -27.98 9.60 13.81
N PHE A 103 -27.38 9.06 12.77
CA PHE A 103 -26.67 9.85 11.78
C PHE A 103 -27.53 10.10 10.56
N GLU A 104 -27.35 11.27 9.95
CA GLU A 104 -27.96 11.69 8.69
C GLU A 104 -26.83 12.16 7.77
N VAL A 105 -26.44 11.34 6.80
CA VAL A 105 -25.30 11.60 5.91
C VAL A 105 -25.78 12.19 4.59
N PHE A 106 -25.18 13.30 4.20
CA PHE A 106 -25.49 14.06 2.99
C PHE A 106 -24.24 14.30 2.15
N TYR A 107 -24.42 14.36 0.83
CA TYR A 107 -23.38 14.81 -0.12
C TYR A 107 -22.99 16.27 0.14
N ASN A 108 -21.97 16.75 -0.56
CA ASN A 108 -21.39 18.08 -0.35
C ASN A 108 -22.37 19.25 -0.56
N ASP A 109 -23.47 19.04 -1.28
CA ASP A 109 -24.59 19.99 -1.41
C ASP A 109 -25.36 20.22 -0.08
N GLY A 110 -25.12 19.37 0.91
CA GLY A 110 -25.75 19.38 2.23
C GLY A 110 -27.25 19.08 2.20
N GLN A 111 -27.81 18.61 1.08
CA GLN A 111 -29.24 18.39 0.88
C GLN A 111 -29.55 16.98 0.38
N SER A 112 -28.72 16.43 -0.50
CA SER A 112 -28.89 15.11 -1.06
C SER A 112 -28.39 14.05 -0.08
N ALA A 113 -29.28 13.17 0.35
CA ALA A 113 -28.97 12.05 1.22
C ALA A 113 -28.04 11.03 0.54
N VAL A 114 -27.15 10.41 1.33
CA VAL A 114 -26.24 9.35 0.86
C VAL A 114 -26.73 8.01 1.37
N GLU A 115 -27.16 7.13 0.46
CA GLU A 115 -27.60 5.77 0.79
C GLU A 115 -26.43 4.79 0.83
N GLY A 116 -26.49 3.79 1.72
CA GLY A 116 -25.56 2.67 1.75
C GLY A 116 -24.20 2.94 2.42
N VAL A 117 -23.93 4.19 2.82
CA VAL A 117 -22.68 4.56 3.50
C VAL A 117 -22.65 4.00 4.92
N ARG A 118 -21.53 3.39 5.28
CA ARG A 118 -21.30 2.80 6.60
C ARG A 118 -20.78 3.86 7.57
N VAL A 119 -21.43 3.99 8.72
CA VAL A 119 -20.98 4.86 9.82
C VAL A 119 -20.55 3.99 10.99
N VAL A 120 -19.36 4.24 11.51
CA VAL A 120 -18.77 3.52 12.65
C VAL A 120 -18.59 4.48 13.83
N ILE A 121 -19.21 4.15 14.96
CA ILE A 121 -19.13 4.91 16.21
C ILE A 121 -17.95 4.39 17.04
N LYS A 122 -17.00 5.28 17.33
CA LYS A 122 -15.81 5.01 18.13
C LYS A 122 -15.76 5.86 19.39
N SER A 123 -15.16 5.33 20.45
CA SER A 123 -14.67 6.16 21.56
C SER A 123 -13.33 6.83 21.21
N LYS A 124 -12.91 7.78 22.03
CA LYS A 124 -11.68 8.57 21.84
C LYS A 124 -10.39 7.73 21.69
N ASP A 125 -10.37 6.54 22.27
CA ASP A 125 -9.27 5.56 22.18
C ASP A 125 -9.27 4.75 20.86
N GLY A 126 -10.22 5.00 19.96
CA GLY A 126 -10.38 4.31 18.68
C GLY A 126 -11.24 3.04 18.74
N THR A 127 -11.69 2.61 19.93
CA THR A 127 -12.50 1.40 20.09
C THR A 127 -13.86 1.55 19.41
N GLU A 128 -14.20 0.61 18.53
CA GLU A 128 -15.49 0.57 17.81
C GLU A 128 -16.59 -0.02 18.68
N TRP A 129 -17.72 0.68 18.78
CA TRP A 129 -18.85 0.26 19.60
C TRP A 129 -20.06 -0.16 18.79
N ARG A 130 -20.36 0.58 17.73
CA ARG A 130 -21.55 0.39 16.91
C ARG A 130 -21.22 0.77 15.48
N GLN A 131 -21.90 0.15 14.54
CA GLN A 131 -21.83 0.54 13.14
C GLN A 131 -23.14 0.26 12.42
N GLY A 132 -23.30 0.85 11.24
CA GLY A 132 -24.32 0.43 10.28
C GLY A 132 -24.42 1.39 9.11
N ASN A 133 -25.24 0.99 8.14
CA ASN A 133 -25.35 1.68 6.88
C ASN A 133 -26.54 2.64 6.87
N THR A 134 -26.41 3.72 6.11
CA THR A 134 -27.49 4.67 5.87
C THR A 134 -28.54 4.11 4.91
N ASN A 135 -29.80 4.46 5.14
CA ASN A 135 -30.91 4.14 4.24
C ASN A 135 -31.02 5.18 3.09
N ALA A 136 -32.04 5.06 2.23
CA ALA A 136 -32.34 6.01 1.14
C ALA A 136 -32.54 7.48 1.56
N LEU A 137 -32.80 7.74 2.85
CA LEU A 137 -32.90 9.08 3.43
C LEU A 137 -31.58 9.56 4.05
N GLY A 138 -30.50 8.78 3.92
CA GLY A 138 -29.20 9.08 4.50
C GLY A 138 -29.11 8.74 5.98
N GLU A 139 -30.09 8.00 6.51
CA GLU A 139 -30.23 7.80 7.96
C GLU A 139 -29.74 6.43 8.40
N THR A 140 -28.96 6.37 9.47
CA THR A 140 -28.71 5.12 10.18
C THR A 140 -29.91 4.75 11.06
N ILE A 141 -29.91 3.53 11.62
CA ILE A 141 -30.74 3.27 12.80
C ILE A 141 -30.28 4.14 13.98
N ARG A 142 -31.11 4.23 15.02
CA ARG A 142 -30.73 4.89 16.27
C ARG A 142 -29.94 3.94 17.17
N TYR A 143 -28.73 4.34 17.53
CA TYR A 143 -27.87 3.62 18.45
C TYR A 143 -28.00 4.20 19.84
N TRP A 144 -28.26 3.34 20.83
CA TRP A 144 -28.23 3.71 22.23
C TRP A 144 -26.83 3.40 22.77
N VAL A 145 -26.10 4.45 23.12
CA VAL A 145 -24.74 4.35 23.67
C VAL A 145 -24.63 5.23 24.92
N GLN A 146 -23.62 4.96 25.75
CA GLN A 146 -23.42 5.68 27.01
C GLN A 146 -23.34 7.21 26.79
N SER A 147 -23.99 7.97 27.64
CA SER A 147 -23.96 9.44 27.58
C SER A 147 -22.61 10.00 27.99
N THR A 148 -22.19 11.10 27.36
CA THR A 148 -20.88 11.73 27.58
C THR A 148 -20.96 12.70 28.76
N THR A 149 -20.74 12.20 29.98
CA THR A 149 -20.94 13.01 31.20
C THR A 149 -19.71 13.81 31.60
N ASN A 150 -18.51 13.34 31.29
CA ASN A 150 -17.29 14.08 31.55
C ASN A 150 -16.98 15.09 30.44
N GLN A 151 -16.23 16.14 30.79
CA GLN A 151 -15.87 17.21 29.87
C GLN A 151 -15.06 16.72 28.66
N ASP A 152 -14.24 15.68 28.83
CA ASP A 152 -13.36 15.13 27.79
C ASP A 152 -13.96 13.95 27.01
N ASP A 153 -15.14 13.45 27.42
CA ASP A 153 -15.79 12.27 26.82
C ASP A 153 -16.48 12.62 25.51
N TYR A 154 -16.13 12.01 24.39
CA TYR A 154 -16.85 12.21 23.12
C TYR A 154 -16.75 10.98 22.24
N TYR A 155 -17.75 10.82 21.36
CA TYR A 155 -17.68 9.84 20.29
C TYR A 155 -17.13 10.45 19.00
N ILE A 156 -16.59 9.57 18.18
CA ILE A 156 -16.16 9.82 16.80
C ILE A 156 -17.07 8.99 15.90
N ALA A 157 -17.50 9.56 14.77
CA ALA A 157 -18.21 8.83 13.73
C ALA A 157 -17.36 8.81 12.46
N ASP A 158 -16.80 7.65 12.14
CA ASP A 158 -16.09 7.42 10.89
C ASP A 158 -17.07 7.00 9.80
N VAL A 159 -16.94 7.58 8.62
CA VAL A 159 -17.87 7.41 7.51
C VAL A 159 -17.15 6.76 6.34
N PHE A 160 -17.72 5.70 5.79
CA PHE A 160 -17.13 4.89 4.71
C PHE A 160 -18.12 4.66 3.56
N LEU A 161 -17.63 4.75 2.33
CA LEU A 161 -18.36 4.36 1.11
C LEU A 161 -17.84 3.00 0.64
N GLY A 162 -18.51 1.92 1.04
CA GLY A 162 -17.93 0.58 0.97
C GLY A 162 -16.75 0.47 1.95
N ASP A 163 -15.56 0.20 1.41
CA ASP A 163 -14.30 0.14 2.18
C ASP A 163 -13.54 1.47 2.16
N LEU A 164 -13.92 2.40 1.29
CA LEU A 164 -13.30 3.70 1.18
C LEU A 164 -13.65 4.57 2.39
N PHE A 165 -12.64 4.96 3.17
CA PHE A 165 -12.79 5.93 4.25
C PHE A 165 -13.02 7.33 3.66
N LEU A 166 -14.06 8.02 4.14
CA LEU A 166 -14.42 9.36 3.68
C LEU A 166 -13.98 10.45 4.66
N LYS A 167 -14.35 10.30 5.94
CA LYS A 167 -14.04 11.27 6.99
C LYS A 167 -14.39 10.76 8.38
N SER A 168 -13.80 11.40 9.38
CA SER A 168 -14.24 11.33 10.78
C SER A 168 -15.05 12.57 11.17
N HIS A 169 -16.15 12.38 11.89
CA HIS A 169 -16.94 13.45 12.49
C HIS A 169 -16.87 13.37 14.02
N TYR A 170 -16.31 14.42 14.64
CA TYR A 170 -16.09 14.52 16.07
C TYR A 170 -15.94 16.00 16.48
N PRO A 171 -16.11 16.37 17.77
CA PRO A 171 -16.57 15.53 18.88
C PRO A 171 -18.10 15.42 18.95
N ILE A 172 -18.62 14.20 19.15
CA ILE A 172 -20.05 13.95 19.37
C ILE A 172 -20.33 13.83 20.86
N LYS A 173 -21.13 14.76 21.40
CA LYS A 173 -21.59 14.78 22.79
C LYS A 173 -23.04 14.34 22.91
N LEU A 174 -23.33 13.51 23.90
CA LEU A 174 -24.66 12.96 24.20
C LEU A 174 -25.11 13.31 25.62
N ILE A 175 -26.37 13.75 25.72
CA ILE A 175 -27.03 14.09 26.98
C ILE A 175 -27.84 12.88 27.47
N PRO A 176 -27.77 12.52 28.77
CA PRO A 176 -28.52 11.41 29.34
C PRO A 176 -30.01 11.38 28.98
N GLY A 177 -30.46 10.28 28.39
CA GLY A 177 -31.87 10.02 28.05
C GLY A 177 -32.40 10.83 26.86
N LEU A 178 -31.61 11.69 26.25
CA LEU A 178 -32.00 12.45 25.06
C LEU A 178 -31.54 11.77 23.77
N SER A 179 -32.35 11.95 22.73
CA SER A 179 -32.01 11.55 21.37
C SER A 179 -31.42 12.73 20.61
N LYS A 180 -30.36 12.48 19.83
CA LYS A 180 -29.69 13.41 18.93
C LYS A 180 -29.68 12.84 17.51
N ASN A 181 -29.91 13.71 16.52
CA ASN A 181 -29.62 13.41 15.12
C ASN A 181 -28.37 14.21 14.74
N GLU A 182 -27.35 13.54 14.22
CA GLU A 182 -26.12 14.17 13.76
C GLU A 182 -26.10 14.21 12.24
N LYS A 183 -26.14 15.42 11.70
CA LYS A 183 -26.00 15.66 10.27
C LYS A 183 -24.53 15.67 9.89
N ILE A 184 -24.13 14.77 9.00
CA ILE A 184 -22.78 14.69 8.45
C ILE A 184 -22.83 15.05 6.97
N ILE A 185 -22.01 16.00 6.55
CA ILE A 185 -21.80 16.34 5.16
C ILE A 185 -20.45 15.74 4.73
N ILE A 186 -20.47 14.85 3.74
CA ILE A 186 -19.27 14.30 3.10
C ILE A 186 -18.85 15.20 1.94
N ASP A 187 -17.55 15.37 1.72
CA ASP A 187 -17.04 16.22 0.65
C ASP A 187 -16.98 15.47 -0.69
N ILE A 188 -18.13 14.92 -1.07
CA ILE A 188 -18.31 14.15 -2.29
C ILE A 188 -19.57 14.69 -2.97
N PRO A 189 -19.54 14.99 -4.28
CA PRO A 189 -20.72 15.41 -5.01
C PRO A 189 -21.68 14.24 -5.23
N LYS A 190 -22.99 14.49 -5.27
CA LYS A 190 -24.00 13.43 -5.50
C LYS A 190 -23.79 12.68 -6.83
N ILE A 191 -23.32 13.40 -7.83
CA ILE A 191 -23.06 12.92 -9.18
C ILE A 191 -21.72 13.53 -9.59
N ILE A 192 -20.85 12.73 -10.21
CA ILE A 192 -19.63 13.22 -10.83
C ILE A 192 -20.01 13.83 -12.18
N GLU A 193 -20.08 15.16 -12.23
CA GLU A 193 -20.37 15.92 -13.46
C GLU A 193 -19.16 15.95 -14.39
N ASP A 194 -17.96 15.90 -13.82
CA ASP A 194 -16.73 15.82 -14.59
C ASP A 194 -16.68 14.56 -15.44
N GLN A 195 -16.21 14.71 -16.67
CA GLN A 195 -16.00 13.59 -17.56
C GLN A 195 -14.87 12.71 -17.01
N ILE A 196 -15.20 11.47 -16.66
CA ILE A 196 -14.22 10.46 -16.32
C ILE A 196 -13.64 9.87 -17.61
N ILE A 197 -12.32 9.93 -17.73
CA ILE A 197 -11.58 9.43 -18.88
C ILE A 197 -10.78 8.22 -18.43
N ILE A 198 -11.06 7.06 -19.00
CA ILE A 198 -10.25 5.86 -18.80
C ILE A 198 -9.43 5.64 -20.06
N ASN A 199 -8.12 5.68 -19.91
CA ASN A 199 -7.15 5.46 -20.96
C ASN A 199 -6.73 3.99 -20.96
N LEU A 200 -6.87 3.32 -22.10
CA LEU A 200 -6.31 1.99 -22.31
C LEU A 200 -4.97 2.09 -23.01
N TYR A 201 -3.98 1.43 -22.43
CA TYR A 201 -2.66 1.25 -23.02
C TYR A 201 -2.44 -0.21 -23.36
N LYS A 202 -1.99 -0.48 -24.59
CA LYS A 202 -1.70 -1.85 -25.04
C LYS A 202 -0.40 -2.41 -24.47
N ASP A 203 0.48 -1.50 -24.07
CA ASP A 203 1.66 -1.74 -23.26
C ASP A 203 1.65 -0.64 -22.20
N GLY A 204 2.76 0.03 -21.91
CA GLY A 204 2.78 1.19 -21.00
C GLY A 204 3.71 2.24 -21.52
N THR A 205 3.67 2.47 -22.80
CA THR A 205 4.04 3.74 -23.43
C THR A 205 3.00 4.08 -24.49
N THR A 206 2.33 3.07 -25.05
CA THR A 206 1.44 3.20 -26.19
C THR A 206 -0.03 3.01 -25.81
N LYS A 207 -0.85 4.02 -26.10
CA LYS A 207 -2.32 3.92 -26.04
C LYS A 207 -2.86 3.00 -27.13
N ILE A 208 -4.01 2.39 -26.88
CA ILE A 208 -4.82 1.77 -27.93
C ILE A 208 -5.17 2.82 -29.00
N SER A 209 -5.11 2.41 -30.26
CA SER A 209 -5.39 3.24 -31.43
C SER A 209 -6.51 2.66 -32.29
N ASN A 210 -6.84 3.32 -33.40
CA ASN A 210 -7.80 2.83 -34.39
C ASN A 210 -7.35 1.56 -35.16
N ILE A 211 -6.09 1.17 -35.02
CA ILE A 211 -5.54 -0.05 -35.65
C ILE A 211 -5.76 -1.27 -34.74
N ASP A 212 -5.91 -1.03 -33.44
CA ASP A 212 -6.09 -2.06 -32.43
C ASP A 212 -7.57 -2.48 -32.35
N GLU A 213 -7.83 -3.62 -31.73
CA GLU A 213 -9.19 -4.11 -31.51
C GLU A 213 -10.04 -3.09 -30.74
N THR A 214 -11.31 -2.98 -31.10
CA THR A 214 -12.24 -2.09 -30.39
C THR A 214 -12.56 -2.66 -29.03
N HIS A 215 -12.21 -1.92 -27.98
CA HIS A 215 -12.52 -2.30 -26.62
C HIS A 215 -13.74 -1.53 -26.09
N THR A 216 -14.43 -2.15 -25.17
CA THR A 216 -15.47 -1.55 -24.33
C THR A 216 -15.04 -1.67 -22.88
N ILE A 217 -15.26 -0.62 -22.11
CA ILE A 217 -15.00 -0.63 -20.67
C ILE A 217 -16.36 -0.60 -19.98
N THR A 218 -16.60 -1.56 -19.11
CA THR A 218 -17.73 -1.60 -18.19
C THR A 218 -17.24 -1.27 -16.80
N LEU A 219 -17.86 -0.28 -16.18
CA LEU A 219 -17.65 0.09 -14.78
C LEU A 219 -18.84 -0.40 -13.98
N THR A 220 -18.62 -1.33 -13.05
CA THR A 220 -19.65 -1.84 -12.13
C THR A 220 -19.44 -1.23 -10.76
N ASN A 221 -20.40 -0.41 -10.29
CA ASN A 221 -20.34 0.16 -8.95
C ASN A 221 -20.52 -0.96 -7.91
N LYS A 222 -19.58 -1.12 -6.98
CA LYS A 222 -19.63 -2.18 -5.96
C LYS A 222 -20.73 -1.99 -4.91
N LEU A 223 -21.27 -0.79 -4.77
CA LEU A 223 -22.29 -0.47 -3.78
C LEU A 223 -23.71 -0.84 -4.23
N ASP A 224 -24.07 -0.45 -5.46
CA ASP A 224 -25.43 -0.65 -5.99
C ASP A 224 -25.49 -1.60 -7.20
N GLU A 225 -24.35 -2.21 -7.55
CA GLU A 225 -24.16 -3.16 -8.66
C GLU A 225 -24.51 -2.59 -10.04
N GLN A 226 -24.74 -1.27 -10.16
CA GLN A 226 -25.06 -0.64 -11.42
C GLN A 226 -23.83 -0.58 -12.32
N SER A 227 -24.02 -1.00 -13.57
CA SER A 227 -22.97 -1.05 -14.57
C SER A 227 -23.17 0.01 -15.65
N VAL A 228 -22.10 0.69 -16.04
CA VAL A 228 -22.09 1.66 -17.13
C VAL A 228 -21.01 1.26 -18.11
N THR A 229 -21.31 1.28 -19.41
CA THR A 229 -20.38 0.83 -20.45
C THR A 229 -20.08 1.97 -21.43
N ALA A 230 -18.81 2.13 -21.79
CA ALA A 230 -18.37 3.07 -22.81
C ALA A 230 -17.42 2.40 -23.81
N ASN A 231 -17.52 2.81 -25.07
CA ASN A 231 -16.60 2.37 -26.12
C ASN A 231 -15.28 3.15 -26.00
N VAL A 232 -14.17 2.46 -26.21
CA VAL A 232 -12.84 3.06 -26.33
C VAL A 232 -12.71 3.67 -27.72
N ASN A 233 -12.35 4.94 -27.77
CA ASN A 233 -12.20 5.68 -29.03
C ASN A 233 -10.82 5.46 -29.68
N PHE A 234 -10.58 6.08 -30.83
CA PHE A 234 -9.32 5.96 -31.58
C PHE A 234 -8.07 6.53 -30.89
N ARG A 235 -8.24 7.26 -29.78
CA ARG A 235 -7.16 7.77 -28.91
C ARG A 235 -6.91 6.87 -27.71
N GLY A 236 -7.60 5.73 -27.61
CA GLY A 236 -7.50 4.81 -26.48
C GLY A 236 -8.27 5.30 -25.26
N GLU A 237 -9.24 6.21 -25.44
CA GLU A 237 -9.97 6.84 -24.35
C GLU A 237 -11.44 6.37 -24.33
N ALA A 238 -11.93 5.98 -23.15
CA ALA A 238 -13.34 5.80 -22.88
C ALA A 238 -13.83 6.91 -21.96
N TYR A 239 -14.98 7.49 -22.28
CA TYR A 239 -15.57 8.59 -21.53
C TYR A 239 -16.81 8.14 -20.77
N PHE A 240 -16.83 8.43 -19.47
CA PHE A 240 -17.98 8.24 -18.61
C PHE A 240 -18.39 9.59 -18.03
N SER A 241 -19.68 9.74 -17.75
CA SER A 241 -20.25 10.96 -17.17
C SER A 241 -21.46 10.60 -16.34
N ASN A 242 -21.85 11.49 -15.42
CA ASN A 242 -23.00 11.30 -14.55
C ASN A 242 -22.90 10.02 -13.70
N LEU A 243 -21.68 9.63 -13.32
CA LEU A 243 -21.47 8.51 -12.42
C LEU A 243 -21.84 8.91 -10.99
N LYS A 244 -22.39 7.97 -10.23
CA LYS A 244 -22.46 8.15 -8.78
C LYS A 244 -21.06 8.00 -8.20
N PRO A 245 -20.75 8.64 -7.08
CA PRO A 245 -19.53 8.35 -6.35
C PRO A 245 -19.49 6.88 -5.91
N GLY A 246 -18.32 6.26 -5.99
CA GLY A 246 -18.15 4.89 -5.52
C GLY A 246 -16.85 4.24 -5.97
N VAL A 247 -16.69 3.00 -5.51
CA VAL A 247 -15.66 2.09 -6.00
C VAL A 247 -16.24 1.30 -7.16
N TYR A 248 -15.58 1.37 -8.31
CA TYR A 248 -16.01 0.74 -9.55
C TYR A 248 -15.04 -0.38 -9.94
N LEU A 249 -15.55 -1.60 -10.10
CA LEU A 249 -14.81 -2.68 -10.72
C LEU A 249 -14.80 -2.46 -12.25
N THR A 250 -13.63 -2.40 -12.84
CA THR A 250 -13.48 -2.26 -14.30
C THR A 250 -13.46 -3.61 -14.97
N LYS A 251 -14.25 -3.77 -16.03
CA LYS A 251 -14.19 -4.90 -16.92
C LYS A 251 -14.02 -4.43 -18.35
N ILE A 252 -12.92 -4.83 -18.97
CA ILE A 252 -12.61 -4.50 -20.37
C ILE A 252 -13.01 -5.68 -21.24
N MET A 253 -13.68 -5.42 -22.36
CA MET A 253 -14.09 -6.44 -23.32
C MET A 253 -13.77 -6.02 -24.75
N PRO A 254 -13.27 -6.92 -25.61
CA PRO A 254 -13.01 -8.34 -25.31
C PRO A 254 -11.76 -8.53 -24.43
N ASN A 255 -11.77 -9.60 -23.63
CA ASN A 255 -10.66 -9.99 -22.77
C ASN A 255 -10.50 -11.51 -22.75
N GLU A 256 -10.55 -12.13 -23.92
CA GLU A 256 -10.48 -13.59 -24.07
C GLU A 256 -9.15 -14.17 -23.58
N ALA A 257 -8.06 -13.40 -23.72
CA ALA A 257 -6.72 -13.77 -23.27
C ALA A 257 -6.48 -13.52 -21.77
N GLY A 258 -7.39 -12.85 -21.05
CA GLY A 258 -7.18 -12.47 -19.65
C GLY A 258 -6.12 -11.38 -19.43
N ASN A 259 -5.77 -10.65 -20.50
CA ASN A 259 -4.70 -9.66 -20.52
C ASN A 259 -5.14 -8.26 -20.08
N TRP A 260 -6.41 -8.07 -19.79
CA TRP A 260 -6.90 -6.85 -19.17
C TRP A 260 -7.20 -7.13 -17.70
N PRO A 261 -6.54 -6.41 -16.76
CA PRO A 261 -6.79 -6.59 -15.35
C PRO A 261 -8.18 -6.05 -14.98
N GLU A 262 -8.83 -6.72 -14.03
CA GLU A 262 -9.99 -6.15 -13.34
C GLU A 262 -9.46 -5.28 -12.19
N LEU A 263 -9.57 -3.96 -12.33
CA LEU A 263 -9.10 -2.99 -11.35
C LEU A 263 -10.27 -2.33 -10.63
N GLU A 264 -10.06 -2.00 -9.36
CA GLU A 264 -11.00 -1.16 -8.61
C GLU A 264 -10.59 0.31 -8.77
N LEU A 265 -11.50 1.13 -9.30
CA LEU A 265 -11.31 2.56 -9.45
C LEU A 265 -12.17 3.31 -8.43
N GLU A 266 -11.52 4.17 -7.65
CA GLU A 266 -12.22 5.09 -6.77
C GLU A 266 -12.62 6.35 -7.54
N ILE A 267 -13.91 6.45 -7.86
CA ILE A 267 -14.48 7.57 -8.59
C ILE A 267 -15.31 8.38 -7.60
N ILE A 268 -14.69 9.35 -6.93
CA ILE A 268 -15.33 10.20 -5.90
C ILE A 268 -15.28 11.70 -6.21
N GLY A 269 -14.73 12.08 -7.37
CA GLY A 269 -14.69 13.47 -7.85
C GLY A 269 -13.34 14.18 -7.66
N ASN A 270 -12.33 13.53 -7.07
CA ASN A 270 -10.97 14.05 -6.91
C ASN A 270 -10.05 13.75 -8.11
N HIS A 271 -10.31 12.65 -8.84
CA HIS A 271 -9.60 12.26 -10.05
C HIS A 271 -10.61 11.94 -11.15
N ASN A 272 -10.32 12.43 -12.36
CA ASN A 272 -11.17 12.23 -13.53
C ASN A 272 -10.43 11.51 -14.67
N LYS A 273 -9.19 11.09 -14.47
CA LYS A 273 -8.39 10.35 -15.44
C LYS A 273 -7.80 9.11 -14.80
N PHE A 274 -7.98 7.97 -15.43
CA PHE A 274 -7.44 6.69 -14.99
C PHE A 274 -6.71 6.03 -16.16
N ASN A 275 -5.63 5.31 -15.87
CA ASN A 275 -4.85 4.58 -16.87
C ASN A 275 -4.94 3.09 -16.55
N ILE A 276 -5.34 2.29 -17.54
CA ILE A 276 -5.35 0.83 -17.44
C ILE A 276 -4.43 0.29 -18.51
N PHE A 277 -3.46 -0.50 -18.07
CA PHE A 277 -2.44 -1.08 -18.93
C PHE A 277 -2.77 -2.55 -19.17
N LYS A 278 -2.68 -2.99 -20.42
CA LYS A 278 -2.82 -4.40 -20.78
C LYS A 278 -1.68 -5.18 -20.12
N THR A 279 -2.02 -6.14 -19.28
CA THR A 279 -1.08 -7.11 -18.71
C THR A 279 -0.75 -8.14 -19.79
N GLN A 280 0.51 -8.34 -20.11
CA GLN A 280 0.87 -9.42 -21.02
C GLN A 280 0.78 -10.75 -20.26
N SER A 281 -0.15 -11.63 -20.65
CA SER A 281 0.01 -13.05 -20.30
C SER A 281 1.29 -13.54 -20.95
N VAL A 282 2.17 -14.18 -20.18
CA VAL A 282 3.20 -15.05 -20.74
C VAL A 282 2.50 -16.27 -21.38
N LYS A 283 2.07 -16.08 -22.63
CA LYS A 283 1.79 -17.12 -23.61
C LYS A 283 2.29 -16.63 -24.96
N LEU A 284 3.32 -17.31 -25.43
CA LEU A 284 3.92 -17.22 -26.75
C LEU A 284 2.85 -17.37 -27.85
N GLU A 285 2.41 -16.29 -28.48
CA GLU A 285 1.88 -16.29 -29.86
C GLU A 285 2.13 -14.93 -30.55
N GLU A 286 2.17 -14.99 -31.88
CA GLU A 286 2.86 -14.11 -32.83
C GLU A 286 2.23 -12.73 -33.11
N SER A 287 3.11 -11.85 -33.61
CA SER A 287 2.90 -10.71 -34.51
C SER A 287 2.55 -9.33 -33.92
N SER A 288 3.45 -8.35 -34.13
CA SER A 288 3.39 -7.48 -35.31
C SER A 288 4.44 -6.36 -35.22
N ASN A 289 4.90 -5.90 -36.38
CA ASN A 289 5.90 -4.85 -36.59
C ASN A 289 5.82 -3.68 -35.59
N ILE A 290 6.83 -3.57 -34.71
CA ILE A 290 7.08 -2.35 -33.93
C ILE A 290 8.47 -1.81 -34.31
N LEU A 291 8.47 -0.54 -34.68
CA LEU A 291 9.66 0.28 -34.90
C LEU A 291 10.48 0.26 -33.60
N LEU A 292 11.70 -0.27 -33.60
CA LEU A 292 12.58 -0.28 -32.42
C LEU A 292 12.82 1.17 -31.99
N GLN A 293 12.23 1.57 -30.88
CA GLN A 293 12.41 2.88 -30.29
C GLN A 293 13.56 2.80 -29.29
N GLU A 294 14.54 3.68 -29.44
CA GLU A 294 15.62 3.82 -28.46
C GLU A 294 15.00 4.23 -27.11
N ILE A 295 15.22 3.43 -26.08
CA ILE A 295 14.81 3.76 -24.71
C ILE A 295 16.05 4.21 -23.94
N GLU A 296 15.93 5.33 -23.22
CA GLU A 296 16.94 5.70 -22.21
C GLU A 296 16.83 4.70 -21.05
N SER A 297 17.93 4.07 -20.69
CA SER A 297 17.94 3.05 -19.65
C SER A 297 19.13 3.23 -18.72
N CYS A 298 18.91 3.03 -17.42
CA CYS A 298 20.00 2.79 -16.47
C CYS A 298 20.22 1.28 -16.23
N ASN A 299 19.31 0.45 -16.76
CA ASN A 299 19.17 -0.98 -16.46
C ASN A 299 19.30 -1.26 -14.95
N CYS A 300 18.58 -0.46 -14.16
CA CYS A 300 18.73 -0.38 -12.72
C CYS A 300 17.40 -0.48 -11.97
N VAL A 301 17.49 -1.00 -10.75
CA VAL A 301 16.36 -1.19 -9.84
C VAL A 301 16.57 -0.33 -8.61
N ALA A 302 15.53 0.33 -8.13
CA ALA A 302 15.54 1.01 -6.84
C ALA A 302 14.51 0.38 -5.90
N PHE A 303 14.90 0.16 -4.65
CA PHE A 303 13.96 -0.21 -3.59
C PHE A 303 13.53 1.04 -2.83
N ARG A 304 12.23 1.13 -2.55
CA ARG A 304 11.66 2.09 -1.61
C ARG A 304 10.91 1.36 -0.49
N PHE A 305 11.15 1.78 0.75
CA PHE A 305 10.49 1.25 1.95
C PHE A 305 9.63 2.36 2.55
N ASP A 306 8.33 2.25 2.33
CA ASP A 306 7.35 3.28 2.67
C ASP A 306 6.88 3.11 4.14
N ASP A 307 6.10 4.06 4.66
CA ASP A 307 5.50 4.02 6.00
C ASP A 307 6.46 3.91 7.23
N VAL A 308 7.71 4.37 7.11
CA VAL A 308 8.66 4.32 8.23
C VAL A 308 8.23 5.29 9.35
N GLN A 309 7.95 4.75 10.54
CA GLN A 309 7.41 5.49 11.68
C GLN A 309 7.77 4.87 13.05
N ASP A 310 7.69 5.66 14.11
CA ASP A 310 8.05 5.28 15.48
C ASP A 310 7.11 4.21 16.08
N TYR A 311 7.67 3.33 16.92
CA TYR A 311 6.98 2.38 17.80
C TYR A 311 6.12 1.29 17.14
N TRP A 312 5.63 1.50 15.92
CA TRP A 312 4.80 0.54 15.22
C TRP A 312 5.67 -0.41 14.40
N LEU A 313 5.67 -1.70 14.73
CA LEU A 313 6.47 -2.72 14.02
C LEU A 313 7.98 -2.39 13.98
N ASN A 314 8.52 -1.67 14.97
CA ASN A 314 9.90 -1.16 14.93
C ASN A 314 10.97 -2.25 14.78
N ASP A 315 10.76 -3.44 15.36
CA ASP A 315 11.68 -4.58 15.23
C ASP A 315 11.63 -5.17 13.82
N VAL A 316 10.43 -5.20 13.22
CA VAL A 316 10.24 -5.64 11.83
C VAL A 316 10.89 -4.64 10.88
N GLN A 317 10.61 -3.33 11.03
CA GLN A 317 11.20 -2.27 10.22
C GLN A 317 12.74 -2.33 10.22
N ILE A 318 13.36 -2.41 11.40
CA ILE A 318 14.82 -2.50 11.54
C ILE A 318 15.35 -3.75 10.85
N GLN A 319 14.73 -4.92 11.07
CA GLN A 319 15.21 -6.17 10.49
C GLN A 319 15.04 -6.22 8.97
N THR A 320 13.99 -5.61 8.42
CA THR A 320 13.81 -5.46 6.97
C THR A 320 14.88 -4.56 6.37
N MET A 321 15.13 -3.38 6.95
CA MET A 321 16.19 -2.47 6.49
C MET A 321 17.60 -3.08 6.65
N ASP A 322 17.82 -3.88 7.68
CA ASP A 322 19.09 -4.57 7.95
C ASP A 322 19.46 -5.59 6.86
N VAL A 323 18.49 -6.09 6.06
CA VAL A 323 18.76 -6.92 4.87
C VAL A 323 19.64 -6.18 3.86
N PHE A 324 19.39 -4.88 3.66
CA PHE A 324 20.13 -4.03 2.74
C PHE A 324 21.47 -3.59 3.34
N GLN A 325 21.47 -3.17 4.60
CA GLN A 325 22.69 -2.72 5.27
C GLN A 325 23.75 -3.83 5.36
N LYS A 326 23.35 -5.08 5.64
CA LYS A 326 24.28 -6.22 5.69
C LYS A 326 24.89 -6.61 4.36
N GLN A 327 24.20 -6.31 3.26
CA GLN A 327 24.65 -6.59 1.89
C GLN A 327 25.28 -5.38 1.23
N ASP A 328 25.44 -4.28 1.97
CA ASP A 328 25.92 -2.99 1.49
C ASP A 328 25.13 -2.44 0.28
N LEU A 329 23.80 -2.60 0.31
CA LEU A 329 22.90 -2.22 -0.78
C LEU A 329 22.19 -0.90 -0.49
N PRO A 330 21.86 -0.11 -1.53
CA PRO A 330 21.11 1.12 -1.38
C PRO A 330 19.61 0.85 -1.17
N LEU A 331 19.00 1.61 -0.27
CA LEU A 331 17.57 1.60 0.02
C LEU A 331 17.06 3.03 0.24
N THR A 332 15.91 3.37 -0.34
CA THR A 332 15.25 4.66 -0.12
C THR A 332 14.14 4.49 0.93
N LEU A 333 14.13 5.31 1.97
CA LEU A 333 13.19 5.21 3.11
C LEU A 333 12.15 6.34 3.06
N GLY A 334 10.88 6.01 2.92
CA GLY A 334 9.75 6.94 3.02
C GLY A 334 9.39 7.22 4.48
N ILE A 335 9.83 8.38 5.00
CA ILE A 335 9.60 8.76 6.40
C ILE A 335 8.27 9.51 6.55
N ILE A 336 7.37 9.02 7.42
CA ILE A 336 6.19 9.77 7.86
C ILE A 336 6.64 10.81 8.89
N ALA A 337 6.71 12.07 8.48
CA ALA A 337 7.53 13.07 9.16
C ALA A 337 7.02 13.49 10.55
N ASP A 338 5.72 13.38 10.82
CA ASP A 338 5.10 13.67 12.12
C ASP A 338 5.03 12.46 13.05
N SER A 339 5.24 11.26 12.53
CA SER A 339 5.22 10.00 13.27
C SER A 339 6.61 9.40 13.48
N PHE A 340 7.69 10.13 13.18
CA PHE A 340 9.07 9.64 13.26
C PHE A 340 10.00 10.58 14.05
N GLY A 341 10.84 10.02 14.93
CA GLY A 341 11.90 10.73 15.66
C GLY A 341 11.92 10.56 17.17
N ASN A 342 10.97 9.82 17.75
CA ASN A 342 10.85 9.57 19.18
C ASN A 342 11.26 8.15 19.57
N ASP A 343 11.15 7.18 18.65
CA ASP A 343 11.68 5.84 18.87
C ASP A 343 13.21 5.88 18.70
N LEU A 344 13.93 6.04 19.81
CA LEU A 344 15.39 6.15 19.80
C LEU A 344 16.07 4.96 19.11
N LYS A 345 15.53 3.75 19.24
CA LYS A 345 16.12 2.55 18.64
C LYS A 345 16.05 2.63 17.11
N LEU A 346 14.86 2.91 16.58
CA LEU A 346 14.66 3.06 15.14
C LEU A 346 15.40 4.28 14.60
N LEU A 347 15.33 5.41 15.29
CA LEU A 347 15.98 6.66 14.92
C LEU A 347 17.50 6.51 14.80
N GLU A 348 18.15 5.89 15.79
CA GLU A 348 19.59 5.68 15.77
C GLU A 348 20.00 4.74 14.64
N PHE A 349 19.23 3.68 14.40
CA PHE A 349 19.46 2.75 13.30
C PHE A 349 19.39 3.46 11.93
N VAL A 350 18.33 4.23 11.69
CA VAL A 350 18.18 5.01 10.45
C VAL A 350 19.32 6.03 10.30
N LYS A 351 19.68 6.75 11.37
CA LYS A 351 20.80 7.71 11.35
C LYS A 351 22.14 7.09 10.99
N GLN A 352 22.39 5.85 11.41
CA GLN A 352 23.63 5.14 11.09
C GLN A 352 23.72 4.75 9.62
N GLY A 353 22.59 4.42 8.98
CA GLY A 353 22.57 4.07 7.56
C GLY A 353 22.56 5.27 6.60
N ILE A 354 22.19 6.47 7.06
CA ILE A 354 22.21 7.70 6.23
C ILE A 354 23.65 8.00 5.79
N GLY A 355 23.82 8.16 4.48
CA GLY A 355 25.13 8.41 3.86
C GLY A 355 25.95 7.15 3.58
N ASN A 356 25.45 5.97 3.96
CA ASN A 356 25.98 4.68 3.53
C ASN A 356 24.98 3.92 2.66
N ASN A 357 23.95 3.32 3.28
CA ASN A 357 22.95 2.46 2.63
C ASN A 357 21.57 3.09 2.50
N PHE A 358 21.28 4.17 3.24
CA PHE A 358 19.95 4.78 3.26
C PHE A 358 19.93 6.17 2.64
N LYS A 359 18.95 6.34 1.74
CA LYS A 359 18.47 7.64 1.26
C LYS A 359 17.13 7.93 1.92
N ILE A 360 16.89 9.17 2.30
CA ILE A 360 15.62 9.58 2.92
C ILE A 360 14.73 10.21 1.87
N ALA A 361 13.51 9.69 1.75
CA ALA A 361 12.40 10.29 1.04
C ALA A 361 11.40 10.89 2.04
N ASN A 362 10.74 11.96 1.63
CA ASN A 362 9.69 12.61 2.40
C ASN A 362 8.36 11.93 2.07
N HIS A 363 7.71 11.32 3.07
CA HIS A 363 6.41 10.68 2.92
C HIS A 363 5.26 11.50 3.53
N GLY A 364 5.43 12.81 3.64
CA GLY A 364 4.40 13.74 4.12
C GLY A 364 4.22 13.73 5.64
N VAL A 365 3.04 14.21 6.07
CA VAL A 365 2.56 14.29 7.45
C VAL A 365 1.23 13.53 7.51
N GLY A 366 1.18 12.47 8.31
CA GLY A 366 0.11 11.48 8.30
C GLY A 366 0.05 10.67 7.00
N ASN A 367 -1.04 9.91 6.83
CA ASN A 367 -1.25 9.04 5.66
C ASN A 367 -2.47 9.47 4.80
N ILE A 368 -2.87 10.75 4.87
CA ILE A 368 -3.97 11.29 4.08
C ILE A 368 -3.44 11.69 2.70
N ALA A 369 -4.18 11.34 1.64
CA ALA A 369 -3.80 11.67 0.28
C ALA A 369 -3.71 13.19 0.07
N PHE A 370 -2.68 13.65 -0.64
CA PHE A 370 -2.49 15.08 -0.88
C PHE A 370 -3.61 15.70 -1.72
N THR A 371 -4.28 14.89 -2.53
CA THR A 371 -5.43 15.30 -3.35
C THR A 371 -6.68 15.67 -2.54
N GLU A 372 -6.71 15.40 -1.22
CA GLU A 372 -7.77 15.83 -0.31
C GLU A 372 -7.57 17.25 0.23
N PHE A 373 -6.44 17.89 -0.05
CA PHE A 373 -6.09 19.21 0.46
C PHE A 373 -6.07 20.26 -0.65
N SER A 374 -6.38 21.51 -0.29
CA SER A 374 -6.13 22.68 -1.14
C SER A 374 -4.64 22.87 -1.42
N PHE A 375 -4.30 23.59 -2.49
CA PHE A 375 -2.91 23.91 -2.82
C PHE A 375 -2.13 24.50 -1.62
N GLU A 376 -2.72 25.47 -0.90
CA GLU A 376 -2.08 26.10 0.26
C GLU A 376 -1.82 25.13 1.41
N GLU A 377 -2.76 24.20 1.64
CA GLU A 377 -2.61 23.15 2.66
C GLU A 377 -1.55 22.13 2.25
N GLN A 378 -1.51 21.73 0.97
CA GLN A 378 -0.47 20.85 0.43
C GLN A 378 0.93 21.48 0.59
N ASP A 379 1.10 22.75 0.20
CA ASP A 379 2.36 23.49 0.37
C ASP A 379 2.78 23.63 1.84
N SER A 380 1.84 23.99 2.72
CA SER A 380 2.11 24.04 4.16
C SER A 380 2.57 22.68 4.71
N ARG A 381 1.93 21.59 4.30
CA ARG A 381 2.28 20.22 4.72
C ARG A 381 3.64 19.76 4.20
N ILE A 382 3.98 20.06 2.94
CA ILE A 382 5.30 19.76 2.35
C ILE A 382 6.41 20.52 3.12
N LYS A 383 6.16 21.77 3.48
CA LYS A 383 7.09 22.57 4.29
C LYS A 383 7.25 21.99 5.71
N ASP A 384 6.15 21.64 6.36
CA ASP A 384 6.17 21.05 7.71
C ASP A 384 6.91 19.70 7.72
N SER A 385 6.56 18.80 6.79
CA SER A 385 7.23 17.49 6.69
C SER A 385 8.73 17.62 6.42
N SER A 386 9.11 18.53 5.52
CA SER A 386 10.52 18.80 5.20
C SER A 386 11.28 19.36 6.42
N GLN A 387 10.66 20.30 7.14
CA GLN A 387 11.27 20.88 8.34
C GLN A 387 11.44 19.84 9.46
N ARG A 388 10.46 18.96 9.65
CA ARG A 388 10.53 17.85 10.62
C ARG A 388 11.64 16.87 10.28
N ILE A 389 11.70 16.40 9.03
CA ILE A 389 12.79 15.52 8.58
C ILE A 389 14.15 16.20 8.76
N LYS A 390 14.26 17.49 8.41
CA LYS A 390 15.49 18.25 8.61
C LYS A 390 15.89 18.34 10.09
N ASN A 391 14.95 18.58 10.98
CA ASN A 391 15.22 18.67 12.42
C ASN A 391 15.61 17.32 13.03
N THR A 392 14.94 16.24 12.61
CA THR A 392 15.13 14.91 13.19
C THR A 392 16.37 14.19 12.65
N LEU A 393 16.57 14.24 11.32
CA LEU A 393 17.60 13.47 10.61
C LEU A 393 18.73 14.33 10.03
N ASN A 394 18.61 15.67 10.07
CA ASN A 394 19.53 16.60 9.41
C ASN A 394 19.63 16.43 7.88
N VAL A 395 18.62 15.80 7.25
CA VAL A 395 18.56 15.58 5.80
C VAL A 395 17.63 16.61 5.15
N ASP A 396 18.05 17.13 4.00
CA ASP A 396 17.20 17.92 3.10
C ASP A 396 16.81 17.02 1.92
N SER A 397 15.70 16.29 2.05
CA SER A 397 15.25 15.33 1.03
C SER A 397 14.79 16.07 -0.23
N LYS A 398 15.09 15.48 -1.39
CA LYS A 398 14.60 15.94 -2.70
C LYS A 398 13.62 14.96 -3.34
N ILE A 399 13.31 13.88 -2.62
CA ILE A 399 12.43 12.80 -3.04
C ILE A 399 11.14 12.90 -2.24
N PHE A 400 10.02 12.91 -2.94
CA PHE A 400 8.69 12.84 -2.35
C PHE A 400 7.98 11.56 -2.75
N ILE A 401 7.41 10.87 -1.76
CA ILE A 401 6.54 9.72 -1.97
C ILE A 401 5.16 10.18 -1.45
N PRO A 402 4.14 10.36 -2.31
CA PRO A 402 2.84 10.80 -1.85
C PRO A 402 2.14 9.70 -1.05
N PRO A 403 1.54 10.01 0.13
CA PRO A 403 0.67 9.09 0.84
C PRO A 403 -0.41 8.51 -0.08
N GLN A 404 -0.68 7.20 0.08
CA GLN A 404 -1.61 6.44 -0.76
C GLN A 404 -1.31 6.50 -2.27
N ASN A 405 -0.07 6.84 -2.66
CA ASN A 405 0.35 7.05 -4.05
C ASN A 405 -0.41 8.17 -4.80
N ARG A 406 -1.13 9.06 -4.09
CA ARG A 406 -2.04 10.05 -4.70
C ARG A 406 -1.49 11.46 -4.67
N PHE A 407 -1.44 12.09 -5.85
CA PHE A 407 -1.04 13.48 -6.02
C PHE A 407 -1.81 14.11 -7.20
N ASN A 408 -1.74 15.44 -7.31
CA ASN A 408 -2.30 16.20 -8.43
C ASN A 408 -1.32 17.28 -8.91
N GLU A 409 -1.74 18.13 -9.86
CA GLU A 409 -0.91 19.23 -10.37
C GLU A 409 -0.50 20.23 -9.27
N ASP A 410 -1.40 20.50 -8.32
CA ASP A 410 -1.12 21.35 -7.16
C ASP A 410 0.02 20.76 -6.32
N THR A 411 0.02 19.43 -6.12
CA THR A 411 1.12 18.74 -5.44
C THR A 411 2.44 18.93 -6.20
N LYS A 412 2.45 18.68 -7.52
CA LYS A 412 3.65 18.82 -8.35
C LYS A 412 4.21 20.24 -8.33
N GLN A 413 3.34 21.24 -8.44
CA GLN A 413 3.74 22.64 -8.37
C GLN A 413 4.34 22.98 -6.99
N SER A 414 3.70 22.54 -5.92
CA SER A 414 4.19 22.73 -4.55
C SER A 414 5.54 22.05 -4.31
N LEU A 415 5.74 20.83 -4.83
CA LEU A 415 7.02 20.13 -4.77
C LEU A 415 8.14 20.93 -5.46
N LEU A 416 7.89 21.43 -6.67
CA LEU A 416 8.84 22.27 -7.41
C LEU A 416 9.17 23.56 -6.66
N ASP A 417 8.14 24.24 -6.11
CA ASP A 417 8.31 25.48 -5.34
C ASP A 417 9.14 25.28 -4.06
N ASN A 418 9.10 24.06 -3.50
CA ASN A 418 9.87 23.66 -2.33
C ASN A 418 11.17 22.91 -2.69
N GLY A 419 11.55 22.89 -3.98
CA GLY A 419 12.84 22.40 -4.44
C GLY A 419 12.99 20.88 -4.47
N PHE A 420 11.90 20.13 -4.53
CA PHE A 420 11.93 18.69 -4.83
C PHE A 420 12.22 18.45 -6.30
N THR A 421 12.90 17.35 -6.59
CA THR A 421 13.30 16.96 -7.95
C THR A 421 12.87 15.55 -8.32
N TYR A 422 12.34 14.78 -7.37
CA TYR A 422 11.85 13.42 -7.59
C TYR A 422 10.50 13.21 -6.91
N ILE A 423 9.58 12.58 -7.63
CA ILE A 423 8.32 12.04 -7.08
C ILE A 423 8.20 10.56 -7.44
N SER A 424 7.74 9.74 -6.50
CA SER A 424 7.55 8.30 -6.70
C SER A 424 6.21 7.85 -6.12
N SER A 425 5.24 7.59 -7.01
CA SER A 425 3.86 7.13 -6.70
C SER A 425 3.64 5.70 -7.22
N SER A 426 2.42 5.33 -7.64
CA SER A 426 2.14 4.12 -8.44
C SER A 426 1.74 4.46 -9.87
N LEU A 427 1.79 3.48 -10.78
CA LEU A 427 1.29 3.61 -12.16
C LEU A 427 -0.24 3.83 -12.22
N LEU A 428 -0.97 3.37 -11.21
CA LEU A 428 -2.44 3.47 -11.16
C LEU A 428 -2.92 4.87 -10.77
N HIS A 429 -2.23 5.50 -9.83
CA HIS A 429 -2.62 6.78 -9.22
C HIS A 429 -1.71 7.95 -9.62
N GLY A 430 -0.65 7.70 -10.40
CA GLY A 430 0.28 8.71 -10.91
C GLY A 430 0.12 9.04 -12.39
N ASP A 431 1.04 9.88 -12.89
CA ASP A 431 1.05 10.24 -14.31
C ASP A 431 1.41 9.03 -15.18
N PRO A 432 0.86 8.92 -16.39
CA PRO A 432 1.23 7.87 -17.31
C PRO A 432 2.66 8.07 -17.86
N PRO A 433 3.29 6.97 -18.32
CA PRO A 433 4.54 7.03 -19.08
C PRO A 433 4.39 7.85 -20.38
N PRO A 434 5.51 8.29 -20.99
CA PRO A 434 6.91 7.94 -20.69
C PRO A 434 7.45 8.59 -19.41
N PHE A 435 8.49 7.98 -18.84
CA PHE A 435 9.23 8.49 -17.67
C PHE A 435 10.67 8.84 -18.09
N PRO A 436 10.92 10.06 -18.62
CA PRO A 436 12.23 10.41 -19.15
C PRO A 436 13.33 10.36 -18.08
N LEU A 437 14.50 9.86 -18.44
CA LEU A 437 15.67 9.86 -17.56
C LEU A 437 16.49 11.15 -17.73
N THR A 438 16.23 11.96 -18.75
CA THR A 438 16.91 13.25 -18.94
C THR A 438 15.93 14.41 -19.11
N GLY A 439 16.39 15.64 -18.79
CA GLY A 439 15.67 16.88 -19.14
C GLY A 439 14.51 17.28 -18.23
N GLU A 440 14.17 16.49 -17.21
CA GLU A 440 13.06 16.79 -16.31
C GLU A 440 13.45 17.66 -15.11
N LYS A 441 12.51 18.51 -14.66
CA LYS A 441 12.64 19.27 -13.40
C LYS A 441 12.17 18.47 -12.19
N LEU A 442 11.17 17.62 -12.40
CA LEU A 442 10.60 16.71 -11.41
C LEU A 442 10.52 15.34 -12.06
N TYR A 443 11.54 14.51 -11.82
CA TYR A 443 11.60 13.14 -12.30
C TYR A 443 10.53 12.30 -11.64
N GLN A 444 9.91 11.41 -12.42
CA GLN A 444 8.86 10.53 -11.96
C GLN A 444 9.30 9.08 -12.07
N PHE A 445 9.42 8.41 -10.93
CA PHE A 445 9.80 7.00 -10.88
C PHE A 445 8.72 6.23 -10.12
N PRO A 446 7.63 5.82 -10.80
CA PRO A 446 6.54 5.13 -10.14
C PRO A 446 6.94 3.73 -9.69
N GLU A 447 6.23 3.21 -8.70
CA GLU A 447 6.19 1.80 -8.36
C GLU A 447 5.79 1.00 -9.60
N ILE A 448 6.65 0.04 -9.93
CA ILE A 448 6.45 -0.90 -11.03
C ILE A 448 6.21 -2.31 -10.49
N SER A 449 6.87 -2.66 -9.39
CA SER A 449 6.64 -3.91 -8.67
C SER A 449 6.59 -3.67 -7.16
N THR A 450 6.08 -4.65 -6.43
CA THR A 450 5.94 -4.57 -4.98
C THR A 450 6.28 -5.91 -4.34
N THR A 451 6.74 -5.89 -3.08
CA THR A 451 6.91 -7.09 -2.26
C THR A 451 5.66 -7.48 -1.49
N GLY A 452 4.61 -6.67 -1.53
CA GLY A 452 3.37 -6.95 -0.84
C GLY A 452 2.19 -6.16 -1.39
N THR A 453 0.99 -6.74 -1.29
CA THR A 453 -0.25 -6.11 -1.72
C THR A 453 -1.28 -6.14 -0.60
N PHE A 454 -2.11 -5.11 -0.56
CA PHE A 454 -3.21 -5.05 0.39
C PHE A 454 -4.35 -5.97 -0.03
N ASP A 455 -4.73 -6.90 0.85
CA ASP A 455 -5.93 -7.74 0.70
C ASP A 455 -7.10 -7.01 1.38
N PRO A 456 -8.08 -6.49 0.61
CA PRO A 456 -9.22 -5.75 1.16
C PRO A 456 -10.22 -6.66 1.89
N VAL A 457 -10.26 -7.96 1.60
CA VAL A 457 -11.17 -8.91 2.26
C VAL A 457 -10.68 -9.21 3.68
N GLN A 458 -9.37 -9.39 3.83
CA GLN A 458 -8.75 -9.67 5.12
C GLN A 458 -8.32 -8.38 5.84
N ASN A 459 -8.34 -7.24 5.15
CA ASN A 459 -7.89 -5.94 5.63
C ASN A 459 -6.43 -5.97 6.13
N VAL A 460 -5.56 -6.70 5.41
CA VAL A 460 -4.13 -6.85 5.74
C VAL A 460 -3.26 -6.83 4.49
N PHE A 461 -2.01 -6.40 4.62
CA PHE A 461 -0.99 -6.56 3.60
C PHE A 461 -0.46 -8.00 3.62
N LEU A 462 -0.46 -8.63 2.46
CA LEU A 462 0.09 -9.95 2.22
C LEU A 462 1.36 -9.81 1.39
N GLY A 463 2.38 -10.59 1.73
CA GLY A 463 3.61 -10.64 0.97
C GLY A 463 3.43 -11.30 -0.41
N GLU A 464 4.08 -10.75 -1.44
CA GLU A 464 4.24 -11.37 -2.75
C GLU A 464 5.51 -12.25 -2.77
N SER A 465 5.52 -13.29 -3.62
CA SER A 465 6.72 -14.11 -3.82
C SER A 465 7.77 -13.36 -4.63
N HIS A 466 9.03 -13.71 -4.41
CA HIS A 466 10.15 -13.13 -5.13
C HIS A 466 10.07 -13.39 -6.65
N GLU A 467 9.45 -14.49 -7.11
CA GLU A 467 9.25 -14.71 -8.55
C GLU A 467 8.29 -13.69 -9.16
N LEU A 468 7.15 -13.42 -8.50
CA LEU A 468 6.16 -12.47 -9.00
C LEU A 468 6.74 -11.04 -9.00
N THR A 469 7.42 -10.66 -7.91
CA THR A 469 8.08 -9.35 -7.84
C THR A 469 9.18 -9.24 -8.90
N LEU A 470 9.99 -10.28 -9.13
CA LEU A 470 11.05 -10.29 -10.16
C LEU A 470 10.47 -10.15 -11.57
N VAL A 471 9.42 -10.89 -11.93
CA VAL A 471 8.78 -10.81 -13.26
C VAL A 471 8.31 -9.38 -13.54
N LYS A 472 7.56 -8.76 -12.62
CA LYS A 472 7.11 -7.36 -12.76
C LYS A 472 8.28 -6.38 -12.84
N THR A 473 9.38 -6.66 -12.12
CA THR A 473 10.59 -5.84 -12.14
C THR A 473 11.29 -5.91 -13.50
N LEU A 474 11.43 -7.10 -14.08
CA LEU A 474 12.02 -7.31 -15.40
C LEU A 474 11.17 -6.66 -16.50
N GLU A 475 9.84 -6.78 -16.41
CA GLU A 475 8.91 -6.06 -17.30
C GLU A 475 9.13 -4.54 -17.21
N GLY A 476 9.37 -4.02 -16.00
CA GLY A 476 9.73 -2.62 -15.77
C GLY A 476 11.01 -2.21 -16.49
N LEU A 477 12.07 -2.99 -16.30
CA LEU A 477 13.38 -2.74 -16.92
C LEU A 477 13.31 -2.76 -18.44
N GLU A 478 12.63 -3.74 -19.02
CA GLU A 478 12.45 -3.85 -20.47
C GLU A 478 11.69 -2.63 -21.04
N LYS A 479 10.70 -2.16 -20.29
CA LYS A 479 9.71 -1.19 -20.77
C LYS A 479 10.07 0.26 -20.51
N TYR A 480 10.72 0.54 -19.38
CA TYR A 480 11.01 1.87 -18.89
C TYR A 480 12.51 2.13 -18.71
N GLY A 481 13.35 1.10 -18.83
CA GLY A 481 14.80 1.21 -18.59
C GLY A 481 15.19 1.26 -17.11
N PHE A 482 14.21 1.16 -16.20
CA PHE A 482 14.38 1.08 -14.75
C PHE A 482 13.18 0.37 -14.10
N ALA A 483 13.30 -0.03 -12.83
CA ALA A 483 12.16 -0.45 -12.03
C ALA A 483 12.26 0.02 -10.58
N VAL A 484 11.15 0.50 -10.01
CA VAL A 484 11.03 0.79 -8.57
C VAL A 484 10.21 -0.31 -7.90
N ILE A 485 10.80 -0.92 -6.88
CA ILE A 485 10.19 -1.97 -6.05
C ILE A 485 9.76 -1.35 -4.72
N THR A 486 8.46 -1.37 -4.43
CA THR A 486 7.91 -0.86 -3.17
C THR A 486 7.82 -1.96 -2.12
N MET A 487 8.07 -1.58 -0.88
CA MET A 487 7.97 -2.39 0.32
C MET A 487 7.27 -1.59 1.43
N HIS A 488 6.46 -2.24 2.27
CA HIS A 488 5.89 -1.67 3.49
C HIS A 488 6.23 -2.55 4.71
N PRO A 489 6.29 -2.01 5.93
CA PRO A 489 6.56 -2.80 7.14
C PRO A 489 5.59 -3.97 7.37
N GLN A 490 4.35 -3.82 6.91
CA GLN A 490 3.20 -4.67 7.19
C GLN A 490 3.40 -6.09 6.65
N GLU A 491 3.82 -6.28 5.40
CA GLU A 491 3.99 -7.62 4.81
C GLU A 491 5.13 -8.43 5.44
N PHE A 492 6.10 -7.74 6.06
CA PHE A 492 7.21 -8.38 6.77
C PHE A 492 6.88 -8.72 8.22
N SER A 493 5.63 -8.51 8.65
CA SER A 493 5.17 -8.81 10.00
C SER A 493 4.29 -10.07 10.03
N THR A 494 4.32 -10.82 11.15
CA THR A 494 3.36 -11.91 11.35
C THR A 494 1.98 -11.34 11.70
N ILE A 495 0.93 -12.00 11.22
CA ILE A 495 -0.46 -11.58 11.44
C ILE A 495 -1.14 -12.55 12.42
N VAL A 496 -1.81 -12.00 13.44
CA VAL A 496 -2.65 -12.76 14.38
C VAL A 496 -4.01 -12.10 14.44
N ASN A 497 -5.07 -12.84 14.08
CA ASN A 497 -6.46 -12.35 14.04
C ASN A 497 -6.63 -11.01 13.31
N GLY A 498 -5.99 -10.87 12.14
CA GLY A 498 -6.06 -9.65 11.33
C GLY A 498 -5.25 -8.46 11.88
N THR A 499 -4.45 -8.65 12.93
CA THR A 499 -3.59 -7.60 13.51
C THR A 499 -2.11 -7.93 13.31
N TYR A 500 -1.34 -6.97 12.79
CA TYR A 500 0.10 -7.08 12.66
C TYR A 500 0.78 -7.15 14.02
N GLN A 501 1.68 -8.11 14.18
CA GLN A 501 2.50 -8.25 15.37
C GLN A 501 3.89 -7.71 15.07
N ASN A 502 4.55 -7.10 16.06
CA ASN A 502 5.95 -6.68 15.96
C ASN A 502 6.90 -7.89 16.03
N GLN A 503 6.68 -8.85 15.13
CA GLN A 503 7.40 -10.09 15.00
C GLN A 503 7.59 -10.36 13.50
N LEU A 504 8.81 -10.72 13.13
CA LEU A 504 9.23 -10.89 11.75
C LEU A 504 8.50 -12.06 11.07
N ASN A 505 7.94 -11.82 9.90
CA ASN A 505 7.54 -12.86 8.96
C ASN A 505 8.80 -13.39 8.26
N THR A 506 9.33 -14.50 8.77
CA THR A 506 10.58 -15.09 8.27
C THR A 506 10.47 -15.55 6.82
N ASN A 507 9.27 -15.95 6.37
CA ASN A 507 9.06 -16.34 4.97
C ASN A 507 9.18 -15.12 4.07
N GLN A 508 8.53 -14.01 4.39
CA GLN A 508 8.61 -12.82 3.56
C GLN A 508 10.01 -12.20 3.51
N ILE A 509 10.77 -12.31 4.60
CA ILE A 509 12.19 -11.92 4.60
C ILE A 509 13.05 -12.86 3.74
N PHE A 510 12.71 -14.14 3.69
CA PHE A 510 13.36 -15.08 2.78
C PHE A 510 13.07 -14.74 1.30
N GLU A 511 11.82 -14.40 0.98
CA GLU A 511 11.43 -13.92 -0.36
C GLU A 511 12.25 -12.67 -0.74
N LEU A 512 12.32 -11.65 0.13
CA LEU A 512 13.09 -10.44 -0.12
C LEU A 512 14.58 -10.71 -0.36
N LYS A 513 15.21 -11.55 0.47
CA LYS A 513 16.62 -11.92 0.28
C LYS A 513 16.85 -12.64 -1.05
N THR A 514 15.98 -13.58 -1.39
CA THR A 514 16.05 -14.33 -2.64
C THR A 514 15.87 -13.41 -3.85
N LEU A 515 14.97 -12.43 -3.77
CA LEU A 515 14.79 -11.42 -4.80
C LEU A 515 16.08 -10.61 -5.03
N VAL A 516 16.67 -10.09 -3.94
CA VAL A 516 17.92 -9.32 -3.99
C VAL A 516 19.06 -10.14 -4.60
N GLU A 517 19.23 -11.39 -4.16
CA GLU A 517 20.25 -12.30 -4.71
C GLU A 517 20.04 -12.55 -6.21
N LYS A 518 18.79 -12.74 -6.67
CA LYS A 518 18.50 -12.93 -8.10
C LYS A 518 18.84 -11.69 -8.92
N LEU A 519 18.43 -10.50 -8.47
CA LEU A 519 18.77 -9.24 -9.15
C LEU A 519 20.29 -9.06 -9.29
N GLN A 520 21.05 -9.35 -8.22
CA GLN A 520 22.51 -9.29 -8.24
C GLN A 520 23.13 -10.34 -9.18
N ASN A 521 22.61 -11.57 -9.19
CA ASN A 521 23.09 -12.64 -10.09
C ASN A 521 22.83 -12.31 -11.57
N GLU A 522 21.73 -11.62 -11.87
CA GLU A 522 21.41 -11.09 -13.20
C GLU A 522 22.20 -9.82 -13.54
N LYS A 523 23.10 -9.37 -12.65
CA LYS A 523 23.91 -8.16 -12.77
C LYS A 523 23.07 -6.88 -12.92
N ILE A 524 21.84 -6.89 -12.44
CA ILE A 524 20.96 -5.72 -12.41
C ILE A 524 21.44 -4.80 -11.29
N LYS A 525 21.69 -3.54 -11.63
CA LYS A 525 22.24 -2.57 -10.67
C LYS A 525 21.15 -2.14 -9.69
N ILE A 526 21.37 -2.32 -8.39
CA ILE A 526 20.49 -1.77 -7.36
C ILE A 526 21.00 -0.37 -6.98
N VAL A 527 20.14 0.65 -7.06
CA VAL A 527 20.48 2.07 -6.87
C VAL A 527 19.53 2.78 -5.90
N TYR A 528 19.90 3.98 -5.45
CA TYR A 528 18.95 4.89 -4.82
C TYR A 528 17.96 5.43 -5.85
N LEU A 529 16.77 5.83 -5.39
CA LEU A 529 15.74 6.37 -6.28
C LEU A 529 16.21 7.62 -7.03
N ASP A 530 16.98 8.50 -6.39
CA ASP A 530 17.54 9.71 -7.01
C ASP A 530 18.79 9.46 -7.88
N GLN A 531 19.16 8.19 -8.11
CA GLN A 531 20.24 7.81 -9.02
C GLN A 531 19.75 7.18 -10.32
N ILE A 532 18.45 6.87 -10.44
CA ILE A 532 17.88 6.24 -11.64
C ILE A 532 18.17 7.06 -12.91
N ASN A 533 18.06 8.39 -12.85
CA ASN A 533 18.36 9.26 -13.99
C ASN A 533 19.86 9.53 -14.22
N LEU A 534 20.72 9.31 -13.23
CA LEU A 534 22.13 9.76 -13.30
C LEU A 534 23.03 8.81 -14.08
N ASP A 535 22.61 7.55 -14.23
CA ASP A 535 23.34 6.50 -14.93
C ASP A 535 22.75 6.15 -16.31
N SER A 536 21.87 7.00 -16.88
CA SER A 536 21.19 6.71 -18.13
C SER A 536 22.16 6.63 -19.32
N GLN A 537 22.15 5.51 -20.05
CA GLN A 537 22.80 5.34 -21.36
C GLN A 537 21.77 4.94 -22.42
N THR A 538 22.10 5.16 -23.70
CA THR A 538 21.34 4.60 -24.82
C THR A 538 21.84 3.17 -25.07
N GLU A 539 21.20 2.16 -24.49
CA GLU A 539 21.56 0.76 -24.74
C GLU A 539 20.83 0.20 -25.97
N ARG A 540 21.56 -0.60 -26.77
CA ARG A 540 20.99 -1.49 -27.79
C ARG A 540 21.45 -2.92 -27.47
N ILE A 541 20.49 -3.82 -27.28
CA ILE A 541 20.60 -5.28 -27.08
C ILE A 541 21.09 -5.75 -25.68
N PRO A 542 20.34 -6.65 -24.99
CA PRO A 542 20.69 -7.15 -23.65
C PRO A 542 21.98 -7.99 -23.54
N ILE A 543 22.70 -7.83 -22.43
CA ILE A 543 23.98 -8.48 -22.09
C ILE A 543 23.93 -10.02 -22.01
N TRP A 544 22.80 -10.62 -21.65
CA TRP A 544 22.70 -12.08 -21.50
C TRP A 544 22.96 -12.84 -22.81
N LEU A 545 22.73 -12.19 -23.95
CA LEU A 545 23.03 -12.75 -25.27
C LEU A 545 24.52 -13.06 -25.47
N LYS A 546 25.40 -12.19 -24.96
CA LYS A 546 26.86 -12.35 -25.11
C LYS A 546 27.39 -13.55 -24.31
N ASN A 547 26.78 -13.84 -23.16
CA ASN A 547 27.16 -14.98 -22.31
C ASN A 547 26.95 -16.32 -23.03
N ASN A 548 25.85 -16.46 -23.79
CA ASN A 548 25.55 -17.70 -24.52
C ASN A 548 26.52 -17.94 -25.69
N ALA A 549 26.97 -16.88 -26.35
CA ALA A 549 28.01 -16.95 -27.38
C ALA A 549 29.37 -17.35 -26.81
N GLU A 550 29.71 -16.87 -25.61
CA GLU A 550 30.92 -17.26 -24.88
C GLU A 550 30.92 -18.75 -24.52
N TRP A 551 29.80 -19.25 -24.00
CA TRP A 551 29.67 -20.67 -23.63
C TRP A 551 29.73 -21.59 -24.83
N TRP A 552 29.20 -21.17 -25.98
CA TRP A 552 29.28 -21.96 -27.21
C TRP A 552 30.69 -21.98 -27.81
N ALA A 553 31.37 -20.83 -27.80
CA ALA A 553 32.74 -20.73 -28.26
C ALA A 553 33.71 -21.63 -27.47
N ASN A 554 33.45 -21.80 -26.18
CA ASN A 554 34.26 -22.61 -25.27
C ASN A 554 33.83 -24.10 -25.17
N ASP A 555 32.97 -24.57 -26.08
CA ASP A 555 32.40 -25.93 -26.07
C ASP A 555 31.68 -26.31 -24.75
N GLN A 556 31.21 -25.31 -23.99
CA GLN A 556 30.44 -25.53 -22.76
C GLN A 556 28.96 -25.83 -23.05
N ILE A 557 28.46 -25.35 -24.20
CA ILE A 557 27.18 -25.76 -24.78
C ILE A 557 27.40 -26.28 -26.19
N ASP A 558 26.59 -27.24 -26.60
CA ASP A 558 26.68 -27.83 -27.94
C ASP A 558 26.05 -26.93 -29.01
N ASP A 559 26.34 -27.27 -30.27
CA ASP A 559 25.88 -26.51 -31.45
C ASP A 559 24.35 -26.42 -31.51
N ASP A 560 23.65 -27.48 -31.12
CA ASP A 560 22.18 -27.50 -31.10
C ASP A 560 21.63 -26.58 -30.01
N THR A 561 22.27 -26.49 -28.84
CA THR A 561 21.88 -25.60 -27.74
C THR A 561 22.15 -24.15 -28.10
N PHE A 562 23.26 -23.85 -28.76
CA PHE A 562 23.55 -22.50 -29.22
C PHE A 562 22.63 -22.07 -30.37
N VAL A 563 22.36 -22.96 -31.33
CA VAL A 563 21.38 -22.70 -32.39
C VAL A 563 20.00 -22.46 -31.80
N GLN A 564 19.55 -23.28 -30.83
CA GLN A 564 18.30 -23.01 -30.10
C GLN A 564 18.31 -21.65 -29.38
N GLY A 565 19.48 -21.23 -28.88
CA GLY A 565 19.67 -19.88 -28.34
C GLY A 565 19.48 -18.80 -29.41
N ILE A 566 20.09 -18.93 -30.58
CA ILE A 566 19.93 -18.00 -31.71
C ILE A 566 18.50 -18.02 -32.28
N GLU A 567 17.90 -19.21 -32.43
CA GLU A 567 16.51 -19.41 -32.80
C GLU A 567 15.58 -18.70 -31.81
N TYR A 568 15.82 -18.88 -30.50
CA TYR A 568 15.10 -18.17 -29.46
C TYR A 568 15.27 -16.65 -29.61
N LEU A 569 16.47 -16.16 -29.89
CA LEU A 569 16.72 -14.72 -30.10
C LEU A 569 16.03 -14.16 -31.34
N ILE A 570 15.92 -14.95 -32.40
CA ILE A 570 15.15 -14.62 -33.60
C ILE A 570 13.65 -14.66 -33.30
N GLN A 571 13.18 -15.68 -32.59
CA GLN A 571 11.78 -15.85 -32.16
C GLN A 571 11.32 -14.74 -31.20
N GLN A 572 12.19 -14.31 -30.28
CA GLN A 572 11.94 -13.20 -29.36
C GLN A 572 12.17 -11.83 -30.01
N ASN A 573 12.45 -11.76 -31.33
CA ASN A 573 12.73 -10.53 -32.09
C ASN A 573 13.91 -9.69 -31.58
N ILE A 574 14.85 -10.32 -30.87
CA ILE A 574 16.06 -9.68 -30.37
C ILE A 574 17.12 -9.59 -31.47
N ILE A 575 17.26 -10.63 -32.30
CA ILE A 575 18.02 -10.63 -33.56
C ILE A 575 17.01 -10.67 -34.71
N LYS A 576 17.06 -9.69 -35.62
CA LYS A 576 16.13 -9.62 -36.76
C LYS A 576 16.80 -10.14 -38.01
N ILE A 577 16.16 -11.09 -38.69
CA ILE A 577 16.66 -11.64 -39.95
C ILE A 577 15.56 -11.56 -41.00
N PRO A 578 15.83 -11.05 -42.22
CA PRO A 578 14.82 -10.96 -43.26
C PRO A 578 14.33 -12.35 -43.65
N GLU A 579 13.01 -12.59 -43.63
CA GLU A 579 12.44 -13.86 -44.12
C GLU A 579 12.81 -14.07 -45.59
N GLN A 580 13.64 -15.07 -45.85
CA GLN A 580 13.71 -15.75 -47.14
C GLN A 580 13.59 -17.25 -46.92
N PHE A 581 12.62 -17.87 -47.60
CA PHE A 581 12.42 -19.31 -47.65
C PHE A 581 13.71 -20.01 -48.11
N ILE A 582 14.29 -20.84 -47.25
CA ILE A 582 15.25 -21.87 -47.67
C ILE A 582 14.68 -23.22 -47.20
N GLU A 583 14.42 -24.10 -48.15
CA GLU A 583 13.93 -25.45 -47.90
C GLU A 583 14.90 -26.24 -47.03
N LYS A 584 14.35 -27.07 -46.13
CA LYS A 584 15.11 -28.00 -45.28
C LYS A 584 16.07 -28.86 -46.11
N SER A 585 17.36 -28.57 -46.02
CA SER A 585 18.45 -29.48 -46.38
C SER A 585 18.86 -30.26 -45.12
N SER A 586 18.88 -31.59 -45.22
CA SER A 586 19.28 -32.47 -44.12
C SER A 586 20.78 -32.37 -43.81
N GLN A 587 21.10 -32.12 -42.53
CA GLN A 587 22.41 -32.23 -41.87
C GLN A 587 23.55 -31.42 -42.50
N GLN A 588 23.79 -30.21 -41.97
CA GLN A 588 25.08 -29.53 -42.10
C GLN A 588 25.67 -29.23 -40.71
N ILE A 589 26.94 -29.58 -40.55
CA ILE A 589 27.77 -29.32 -39.37
C ILE A 589 28.13 -27.84 -39.37
N ILE A 590 27.88 -27.11 -38.28
CA ILE A 590 28.27 -25.69 -38.16
C ILE A 590 29.79 -25.57 -38.33
N PRO A 591 30.30 -24.83 -39.33
CA PRO A 591 31.73 -24.64 -39.50
C PRO A 591 32.40 -24.02 -38.26
N VAL A 592 33.52 -24.61 -37.83
CA VAL A 592 34.27 -24.19 -36.63
C VAL A 592 34.67 -22.70 -36.64
N TRP A 593 34.86 -22.08 -37.81
CA TRP A 593 35.21 -20.66 -37.90
C TRP A 593 34.11 -19.73 -37.35
N ILE A 594 32.87 -20.21 -37.21
CA ILE A 594 31.74 -19.43 -36.66
C ILE A 594 31.84 -19.31 -35.15
N LYS A 595 32.36 -20.33 -34.46
CA LYS A 595 32.65 -20.27 -33.02
C LYS A 595 33.66 -19.16 -32.72
N ASN A 596 34.60 -18.90 -33.63
CA ASN A 596 35.53 -17.77 -33.48
C ASN A 596 34.80 -16.41 -33.53
N ASN A 597 33.76 -16.26 -34.35
CA ASN A 597 32.97 -15.02 -34.38
C ASN A 597 32.14 -14.84 -33.11
N ALA A 598 31.60 -15.92 -32.54
CA ALA A 598 30.93 -15.90 -31.24
C ALA A 598 31.90 -15.57 -30.10
N GLU A 599 33.12 -16.12 -30.13
CA GLU A 599 34.20 -15.77 -29.20
C GLU A 599 34.61 -14.30 -29.31
N TRP A 600 34.76 -13.79 -30.54
CA TRP A 600 35.11 -12.40 -30.79
C TRP A 600 34.01 -11.44 -30.36
N TRP A 601 32.75 -11.82 -30.53
CA TRP A 601 31.63 -11.00 -30.06
C TRP A 601 31.50 -11.00 -28.54
N ALA A 602 31.64 -12.17 -27.91
CA ALA A 602 31.62 -12.29 -26.44
C ALA A 602 32.75 -11.50 -25.76
N ASN A 603 33.90 -11.36 -26.43
CA ASN A 603 35.04 -10.59 -25.96
C ASN A 603 35.09 -9.15 -26.48
N ASP A 604 33.98 -8.62 -27.01
CA ASP A 604 33.86 -7.25 -27.57
C ASP A 604 34.87 -6.90 -28.68
N GLN A 605 35.39 -7.90 -29.40
CA GLN A 605 36.32 -7.74 -30.52
C GLN A 605 35.60 -7.46 -31.85
N ILE A 606 34.30 -7.76 -31.93
CA ILE A 606 33.39 -7.34 -33.00
C ILE A 606 32.11 -6.75 -32.38
N ASP A 607 31.52 -5.76 -33.05
CA ASP A 607 30.29 -5.12 -32.59
C ASP A 607 29.03 -5.98 -32.87
N ASP A 608 27.91 -5.62 -32.23
CA ASP A 608 26.66 -6.37 -32.31
C ASP A 608 26.13 -6.46 -33.75
N ASP A 609 26.25 -5.37 -34.51
CA ASP A 609 25.85 -5.33 -35.92
C ASP A 609 26.68 -6.32 -36.77
N THR A 610 27.98 -6.42 -36.51
CA THR A 610 28.89 -7.36 -37.18
C THR A 610 28.57 -8.81 -36.82
N PHE A 611 28.25 -9.08 -35.55
CA PHE A 611 27.86 -10.42 -35.11
C PHE A 611 26.52 -10.85 -35.72
N VAL A 612 25.53 -9.97 -35.71
CA VAL A 612 24.21 -10.20 -36.31
C VAL A 612 24.33 -10.46 -37.81
N GLN A 613 25.12 -9.67 -38.54
CA GLN A 613 25.41 -9.92 -39.97
C GLN A 613 26.06 -11.30 -40.18
N GLY A 614 26.87 -11.76 -39.23
CA GLY A 614 27.43 -13.11 -39.20
C GLY A 614 26.33 -14.16 -39.10
N ILE A 615 25.38 -14.03 -38.17
CA ILE A 615 24.24 -14.94 -38.00
C ILE A 615 23.33 -14.92 -39.24
N GLU A 616 23.03 -13.74 -39.78
CA GLU A 616 22.28 -13.58 -41.04
C GLU A 616 22.93 -14.35 -42.19
N TYR A 617 24.25 -14.30 -42.31
CA TYR A 617 24.98 -15.04 -43.33
C TYR A 617 24.80 -16.57 -43.18
N LEU A 618 24.84 -17.09 -41.96
CA LEU A 618 24.70 -18.53 -41.71
C LEU A 618 23.32 -19.04 -42.08
N ILE A 619 22.32 -18.26 -41.73
CA ILE A 619 20.93 -18.54 -42.06
C ILE A 619 20.70 -18.43 -43.56
N LYS A 620 21.21 -17.38 -44.21
CA LYS A 620 21.11 -17.20 -45.67
C LYS A 620 21.77 -18.34 -46.47
N ASN A 621 22.76 -19.00 -45.90
CA ASN A 621 23.43 -20.13 -46.54
C ASN A 621 22.88 -21.50 -46.08
N GLY A 622 21.81 -21.53 -45.27
CA GLY A 622 21.17 -22.76 -44.80
C GLY A 622 22.02 -23.59 -43.83
N ILE A 623 23.04 -22.96 -43.20
CA ILE A 623 23.95 -23.60 -42.24
C ILE A 623 23.26 -23.72 -40.87
N ILE A 624 22.52 -22.66 -40.49
CA ILE A 624 21.60 -22.66 -39.36
C ILE A 624 20.20 -22.58 -39.96
N THR A 625 19.33 -23.49 -39.56
CA THR A 625 17.91 -23.47 -39.89
C THR A 625 17.15 -23.14 -38.62
N TYR A 626 16.18 -22.24 -38.70
CA TYR A 626 15.35 -21.82 -37.57
C TYR A 626 13.86 -21.94 -37.93
#